data_AF-A0A7W1M5S1-F1
#
_entry.id   AF-A0A7W1M5S1-F1
#
_cell.length_a   1.000
_cell.length_b   1.000
_cell.length_c   1.000
_cell.angle_alpha   90.00
_cell.angle_beta   90.00
_cell.angle_gamma   90.00
#
_symmetry.space_group_name_H-M   'P 1'
#
loop_
_entity.id
_entity.type
_entity.pdbx_description
1 polymer ?
#
loop_
_entity_poly.entity_id
_entity_poly.type
_entity_poly.pdbx_seq_one_letter_code
_entity_poly.pdbx_strand_id
1 'polypeptide(L)'
;MSGDGVRAPAAGPKDSEHSESGAALAGVSRRIVGLLKEHYGKGPTQARTHYSGDLVVLLLSGGYTQAEKTLIEDGRTRAVMELRAQLQEVMNDRFRQVIEEELQRGVIAFMSATHHDPDYNAEIFVLAPRGSDQDGEQDASAHDEPELQYAAED
;
A
#
# COMPACT_ATOMS: atom_id res chain seq x y z
N MET A 1 31.94 40.58 -6.09
CA MET A 1 31.44 39.46 -5.26
C MET A 1 30.03 39.18 -5.73
N SER A 2 29.93 38.31 -6.72
CA SER A 2 28.70 37.94 -7.42
C SER A 2 27.91 36.94 -6.57
N GLY A 3 26.63 37.20 -6.33
CA GLY A 3 25.69 36.22 -5.79
C GLY A 3 24.91 35.61 -6.94
N ASP A 4 25.27 34.40 -7.33
CA ASP A 4 24.49 33.59 -8.28
C ASP A 4 23.12 33.28 -7.68
N GLY A 5 22.08 33.88 -8.25
CA GLY A 5 20.70 33.54 -7.97
C GLY A 5 20.38 32.18 -8.57
N VAL A 6 20.31 31.15 -7.72
CA VAL A 6 19.82 29.83 -8.13
C VAL A 6 18.33 29.95 -8.46
N ARG A 7 18.04 29.98 -9.76
CA ARG A 7 16.69 29.91 -10.32
C ARG A 7 16.16 28.48 -10.11
N ALA A 8 15.10 28.33 -9.32
CA ALA A 8 14.37 27.08 -9.20
C ALA A 8 13.82 26.64 -10.58
N PRO A 9 13.89 25.35 -10.94
CA PRO A 9 13.37 24.89 -12.22
C PRO A 9 11.84 25.02 -12.24
N ALA A 10 11.33 25.51 -13.37
CA ALA A 10 9.91 25.69 -13.63
C ALA A 10 9.16 24.35 -13.56
N ALA A 11 8.06 24.33 -12.80
CA ALA A 11 7.16 23.20 -12.73
C ALA A 11 6.50 22.96 -14.10
N GLY A 12 6.75 21.78 -14.67
CA GLY A 12 5.98 21.24 -15.79
C GLY A 12 4.59 20.77 -15.32
N PRO A 13 3.66 20.49 -16.26
CA PRO A 13 2.25 20.25 -15.91
C PRO A 13 2.10 18.89 -15.20
N LYS A 14 1.58 18.88 -13.97
CA LYS A 14 1.35 17.67 -13.16
C LYS A 14 0.14 17.80 -12.21
N ASP A 15 -1.05 18.10 -12.72
CA ASP A 15 -2.19 18.39 -11.84
C ASP A 15 -3.40 17.43 -11.92
N SER A 16 -3.42 16.40 -12.78
CA SER A 16 -4.56 15.46 -12.83
C SER A 16 -4.36 14.17 -12.02
N GLU A 17 -3.30 13.39 -12.27
CA GLU A 17 -3.10 12.06 -11.64
C GLU A 17 -2.70 12.11 -10.15
N HIS A 18 -2.01 13.18 -9.71
CA HIS A 18 -1.58 13.31 -8.32
C HIS A 18 -2.73 13.64 -7.36
N SER A 19 -3.82 14.23 -7.85
CA SER A 19 -4.96 14.63 -7.03
C SER A 19 -5.86 13.45 -6.65
N GLU A 20 -6.12 12.54 -7.59
CA GLU A 20 -6.91 11.32 -7.37
C GLU A 20 -6.18 10.34 -6.45
N SER A 21 -4.86 10.16 -6.66
CA SER A 21 -4.04 9.35 -5.77
C SER A 21 -4.00 9.93 -4.35
N GLY A 22 -3.83 11.26 -4.20
CA GLY A 22 -3.84 11.90 -2.88
C GLY A 22 -5.17 11.74 -2.13
N ALA A 23 -6.31 11.83 -2.84
CA ALA A 23 -7.63 11.64 -2.25
C ALA A 23 -7.83 10.19 -1.76
N ALA A 24 -7.43 9.20 -2.56
CA ALA A 24 -7.49 7.78 -2.20
C ALA A 24 -6.62 7.46 -0.98
N LEU A 25 -5.37 7.96 -0.92
CA LEU A 25 -4.49 7.74 0.24
C LEU A 25 -5.03 8.36 1.53
N ALA A 26 -5.69 9.52 1.43
CA ALA A 26 -6.39 10.11 2.57
C ALA A 26 -7.65 9.30 2.95
N GLY A 27 -8.33 8.69 1.97
CA GLY A 27 -9.44 7.75 2.15
C GLY A 27 -9.02 6.54 2.98
N VAL A 28 -7.93 5.88 2.58
CA VAL A 28 -7.28 4.79 3.32
C VAL A 28 -7.05 5.19 4.78
N SER A 29 -6.33 6.30 5.02
CA SER A 29 -6.02 6.75 6.39
C SER A 29 -7.28 6.91 7.25
N ARG A 30 -8.32 7.57 6.71
CA ARG A 30 -9.58 7.80 7.45
C ARG A 30 -10.30 6.50 7.78
N ARG A 31 -10.42 5.60 6.80
CA ARG A 31 -11.12 4.32 6.98
C ARG A 31 -10.41 3.42 7.99
N ILE A 32 -9.08 3.33 7.92
CA ILE A 32 -8.30 2.53 8.88
C ILE A 32 -8.42 3.10 10.30
N VAL A 33 -8.38 4.43 10.47
CA VAL A 33 -8.59 5.05 11.80
C VAL A 33 -9.99 4.72 12.35
N GLY A 34 -11.02 4.77 11.51
CA GLY A 34 -12.39 4.39 11.88
C GLY A 34 -12.49 2.93 12.30
N LEU A 35 -11.93 2.04 11.49
CA LEU A 35 -11.89 0.60 11.73
C LEU A 35 -11.17 0.24 13.04
N LEU A 36 -10.00 0.84 13.28
CA LEU A 36 -9.26 0.65 14.52
C LEU A 36 -10.02 1.21 15.72
N LYS A 37 -10.69 2.36 15.59
CA LYS A 37 -11.54 2.89 16.65
C LYS A 37 -12.69 1.96 17.00
N GLU A 38 -13.32 1.36 15.99
CA GLU A 38 -14.43 0.40 16.17
C GLU A 38 -13.98 -0.84 16.92
N HIS A 39 -12.85 -1.45 16.52
CA HIS A 39 -12.42 -2.72 17.10
C HIS A 39 -11.59 -2.58 18.38
N TYR A 40 -10.81 -1.50 18.52
CA TYR A 40 -9.89 -1.33 19.66
C TYR A 40 -10.46 -0.35 20.71
N GLY A 41 -11.63 0.24 20.44
CA GLY A 41 -12.26 1.28 21.25
C GLY A 41 -11.61 2.66 21.12
N LYS A 42 -10.37 2.74 20.61
CA LYS A 42 -9.66 3.99 20.32
C LYS A 42 -8.79 3.85 19.08
N GLY A 43 -8.97 4.79 18.14
CA GLY A 43 -8.16 4.84 16.92
C GLY A 43 -6.85 5.62 17.12
N PRO A 44 -5.88 5.44 16.21
CA PRO A 44 -4.66 6.25 16.15
C PRO A 44 -4.99 7.75 16.07
N THR A 45 -4.13 8.58 16.65
CA THR A 45 -4.27 10.04 16.57
C THR A 45 -3.66 10.62 15.30
N GLN A 46 -2.71 9.90 14.69
CA GLN A 46 -2.12 10.25 13.42
C GLN A 46 -2.10 9.02 12.51
N ALA A 47 -2.40 9.23 11.24
CA ALA A 47 -2.37 8.21 10.21
C ALA A 47 -1.90 8.82 8.90
N ARG A 48 -0.84 8.27 8.30
CA ARG A 48 -0.29 8.72 7.03
C ARG A 48 -0.04 7.54 6.11
N THR A 49 -0.65 7.57 4.93
CA THR A 49 -0.44 6.57 3.89
C THR A 49 0.56 7.08 2.88
N HIS A 50 1.57 6.27 2.56
CA HIS A 50 2.56 6.47 1.53
C HIS A 50 2.36 5.42 0.43
N TYR A 51 2.58 5.81 -0.81
CA TYR A 51 2.42 4.94 -1.97
C TYR A 51 3.61 5.14 -2.91
N SER A 52 4.24 4.03 -3.34
CA SER A 52 5.35 4.06 -4.29
C SER A 52 5.36 2.77 -5.12
N GLY A 53 5.07 2.87 -6.42
CA GLY A 53 4.98 1.72 -7.32
C GLY A 53 3.90 0.73 -6.85
N ASP A 54 4.33 -0.44 -6.37
CA ASP A 54 3.48 -1.49 -5.83
C ASP A 54 3.48 -1.55 -4.30
N LEU A 55 4.19 -0.63 -3.65
CA LEU A 55 4.31 -0.56 -2.19
C LEU A 55 3.36 0.48 -1.62
N VAL A 56 2.58 0.09 -0.61
CA VAL A 56 1.81 1.00 0.25
C VAL A 56 2.29 0.84 1.68
N VAL A 57 2.59 1.95 2.34
CA VAL A 57 2.97 1.97 3.76
C VAL A 57 2.03 2.90 4.49
N LEU A 58 1.32 2.38 5.48
CA LEU A 58 0.52 3.15 6.42
C LEU A 58 1.26 3.26 7.74
N LEU A 59 1.57 4.50 8.14
CA LEU A 59 2.14 4.81 9.44
C LEU A 59 1.06 5.33 10.37
N LEU A 60 0.94 4.70 11.53
CA LEU A 60 -0.03 5.00 12.57
C LEU A 60 0.71 5.35 13.86
N SER A 61 0.24 6.36 14.59
CA SER A 61 0.77 6.68 15.92
C SER A 61 -0.31 7.17 16.88
N GLY A 62 -0.06 6.93 18.16
CA GLY A 62 -1.02 7.13 19.22
C GLY A 62 -2.08 6.03 19.23
N GLY A 63 -3.19 6.33 19.90
CA GLY A 63 -4.33 5.42 19.98
C GLY A 63 -4.30 4.47 21.17
N TYR A 64 -3.28 4.52 22.04
CA TYR A 64 -3.35 3.81 23.32
C TYR A 64 -4.60 4.22 24.12
N THR A 65 -5.40 3.22 24.46
CA THR A 65 -6.50 3.29 25.40
C THR A 65 -5.99 3.65 26.79
N GLN A 66 -6.90 4.06 27.67
CA GLN A 66 -6.51 4.40 29.03
C GLN A 66 -5.95 3.18 29.80
N ALA A 67 -6.49 1.99 29.55
CA ALA A 67 -6.02 0.75 30.15
C ALA A 67 -4.59 0.41 29.71
N GLU A 68 -4.29 0.53 28.41
CA GLU A 68 -2.94 0.29 27.88
C GLU A 68 -1.92 1.27 28.45
N LYS A 69 -2.29 2.56 28.57
CA LYS A 69 -1.41 3.57 29.19
C LYS A 69 -1.08 3.22 30.63
N THR A 70 -2.09 2.85 31.43
CA THR A 70 -1.89 2.43 32.82
C THR A 70 -0.96 1.22 32.93
N LEU A 71 -1.09 0.25 32.02
CA LEU A 71 -0.18 -0.90 31.98
C LEU A 71 1.25 -0.49 31.60
N ILE A 72 1.43 0.39 30.62
CA ILE A 72 2.74 0.91 30.22
C ILE A 72 3.40 1.67 31.37
N GLU A 73 2.66 2.54 32.06
CA GLU A 73 3.13 3.32 33.21
C GLU A 73 3.58 2.43 34.39
N ASP A 74 2.99 1.25 34.57
CA ASP A 74 3.37 0.23 35.55
C ASP A 74 4.47 -0.74 35.04
N GLY A 75 5.10 -0.45 33.90
CA GLY A 75 6.19 -1.25 33.34
C GLY A 75 5.74 -2.54 32.62
N ARG A 76 4.45 -2.66 32.28
CA ARG A 76 3.87 -3.82 31.57
C ARG A 76 3.82 -3.64 30.05
N THR A 77 4.72 -2.84 29.49
CA THR A 77 4.81 -2.56 28.04
C THR A 77 4.78 -3.83 27.20
N ARG A 78 5.55 -4.86 27.54
CA ARG A 78 5.59 -6.12 26.74
C ARG A 78 4.20 -6.73 26.54
N ALA A 79 3.36 -6.76 27.58
CA ALA A 79 2.02 -7.32 27.49
C ALA A 79 1.11 -6.48 26.56
N VAL A 80 1.24 -5.15 26.61
CA VAL A 80 0.52 -4.25 25.71
C VAL A 80 0.97 -4.45 24.25
N MET A 81 2.27 -4.61 24.03
CA MET A 81 2.81 -4.84 22.68
C MET A 81 2.35 -6.17 22.10
N GLU A 82 2.35 -7.24 22.91
CA GLU A 82 1.83 -8.55 22.52
C GLU A 82 0.34 -8.49 22.18
N LEU A 83 -0.46 -7.79 22.99
CA LEU A 83 -1.88 -7.58 22.72
C LEU A 83 -2.10 -6.85 21.38
N ARG A 84 -1.40 -5.73 21.16
CA ARG A 84 -1.55 -4.95 19.92
C ARG A 84 -1.14 -5.76 18.69
N ALA A 85 -0.04 -6.52 18.76
CA ALA A 85 0.39 -7.40 17.68
C ALA A 85 -0.66 -8.48 17.35
N GLN A 86 -1.24 -9.12 18.36
CA GLN A 86 -2.31 -10.11 18.16
C GLN A 86 -3.57 -9.50 17.56
N LEU A 87 -3.98 -8.31 18.03
CA LEU A 87 -5.12 -7.61 17.45
C LEU A 87 -4.86 -7.25 15.98
N GLN A 88 -3.66 -6.79 15.64
CA GLN A 88 -3.29 -6.47 14.25
C GLN A 88 -3.36 -7.69 13.34
N GLU A 89 -2.90 -8.85 13.82
CA GLU A 89 -2.99 -10.10 13.06
C GLU A 89 -4.45 -10.46 12.71
N VAL A 90 -5.39 -10.27 13.64
CA VAL A 90 -6.83 -10.47 13.41
C VAL A 90 -7.43 -9.43 12.45
N MET A 91 -6.81 -8.24 12.37
CA MET A 91 -7.28 -7.15 11.51
C MET A 91 -6.74 -7.20 10.07
N ASN A 92 -5.80 -8.11 9.78
CA ASN A 92 -5.11 -8.24 8.51
C ASN A 92 -6.04 -8.18 7.28
N ASP A 93 -7.03 -9.07 7.21
CA ASP A 93 -7.96 -9.14 6.08
C ASP A 93 -8.78 -7.85 5.92
N ARG A 94 -9.14 -7.21 7.03
CA ARG A 94 -9.89 -5.95 7.01
C ARG A 94 -9.03 -4.79 6.51
N PHE A 95 -7.75 -4.76 6.87
CA PHE A 95 -6.82 -3.78 6.35
C PHE A 95 -6.58 -3.97 4.85
N ARG A 96 -6.36 -5.20 4.41
CA ARG A 96 -6.24 -5.54 2.99
C ARG A 96 -7.46 -5.06 2.21
N GLN A 97 -8.66 -5.39 2.67
CA GLN A 97 -9.91 -4.99 2.03
C GLN A 97 -10.01 -3.47 1.86
N VAL A 98 -9.68 -2.68 2.88
CA VAL A 98 -9.67 -1.21 2.76
C VAL A 98 -8.69 -0.74 1.67
N ILE A 99 -7.49 -1.31 1.63
CA ILE A 99 -6.49 -0.97 0.60
C ILE A 99 -6.98 -1.34 -0.80
N GLU A 100 -7.53 -2.54 -0.97
CA GLU A 100 -8.02 -3.04 -2.25
C GLU A 100 -9.19 -2.22 -2.78
N GLU A 101 -10.12 -1.82 -1.91
CA GLU A 101 -11.26 -0.99 -2.27
C GLU A 101 -10.87 0.47 -2.57
N GLU A 102 -9.96 1.07 -1.81
CA GLU A 102 -9.56 2.46 -2.06
C GLU A 102 -8.65 2.60 -3.27
N LEU A 103 -7.83 1.58 -3.57
CA LEU A 103 -6.80 1.64 -4.61
C LEU A 103 -7.15 0.82 -5.85
N GLN A 104 -8.25 0.06 -5.82
CA GLN A 104 -8.71 -0.80 -6.92
C GLN A 104 -7.61 -1.75 -7.42
N ARG A 105 -6.79 -2.25 -6.50
CA ARG A 105 -5.64 -3.14 -6.76
C ARG A 105 -5.55 -4.18 -5.66
N GLY A 106 -5.40 -5.45 -6.04
CA GLY A 106 -5.27 -6.55 -5.08
C GLY A 106 -4.00 -6.45 -4.23
N VAL A 107 -4.06 -6.91 -2.97
CA VAL A 107 -2.91 -6.99 -2.06
C VAL A 107 -2.34 -8.41 -2.06
N ILE A 108 -1.11 -8.58 -2.52
CA ILE A 108 -0.44 -9.88 -2.59
C ILE A 108 0.37 -10.22 -1.33
N ALA A 109 0.82 -9.22 -0.58
CA ALA A 109 1.49 -9.41 0.70
C ALA A 109 1.15 -8.30 1.70
N PHE A 110 1.13 -8.67 2.98
CA PHE A 110 0.90 -7.75 4.09
C PHE A 110 1.85 -8.10 5.24
N MET A 111 2.47 -7.08 5.82
CA MET A 111 3.35 -7.19 6.98
C MET A 111 3.03 -6.06 7.96
N SER A 112 3.14 -6.35 9.25
CA SER A 112 2.94 -5.38 10.32
C SER A 112 4.19 -5.29 11.19
N ALA A 113 4.50 -4.09 11.66
CA ALA A 113 5.57 -3.84 12.61
C ALA A 113 5.15 -2.78 13.63
N THR A 114 5.44 -3.03 14.90
CA THR A 114 5.02 -2.15 16.00
C THR A 114 6.22 -1.74 16.84
N HIS A 115 6.28 -0.47 17.20
CA HIS A 115 7.30 0.15 18.01
C HIS A 115 6.65 0.97 19.13
N HIS A 116 7.20 0.90 20.34
CA HIS A 116 6.58 1.52 21.52
C HIS A 116 7.09 2.94 21.80
N ASP A 117 8.40 3.18 21.66
CA ASP A 117 9.02 4.44 22.06
C ASP A 117 10.07 4.92 21.05
N PRO A 118 9.66 5.67 20.02
CA PRO A 118 8.34 6.31 19.88
C PRO A 118 7.23 5.35 19.43
N ASP A 119 5.98 5.65 19.80
CA ASP A 119 4.78 4.85 19.45
C ASP A 119 4.48 4.94 17.96
N TYR A 120 4.74 3.84 17.25
CA TYR A 120 4.43 3.69 15.84
C TYR A 120 3.97 2.29 15.51
N ASN A 121 3.02 2.21 14.58
CA ASN A 121 2.69 0.97 13.88
C ASN A 121 2.87 1.25 12.39
N ALA A 122 3.57 0.35 11.71
CA ALA A 122 3.77 0.37 10.28
C ALA A 122 3.06 -0.83 9.67
N GLU A 123 2.08 -0.53 8.83
CA GLU A 123 1.33 -1.53 8.06
C GLU A 123 1.79 -1.44 6.61
N ILE A 124 2.35 -2.52 6.09
CA ILE A 124 3.05 -2.56 4.81
C ILE A 124 2.33 -3.52 3.89
N PHE A 125 1.92 -3.02 2.73
CA PHE A 125 1.17 -3.77 1.73
C PHE A 125 1.95 -3.78 0.41
N VAL A 126 2.01 -4.94 -0.22
CA VAL A 126 2.50 -5.10 -1.59
C VAL A 126 1.29 -5.38 -2.47
N LEU A 127 1.08 -4.53 -3.48
CA LEU A 127 0.00 -4.64 -4.45
C LEU A 127 0.39 -5.58 -5.59
N ALA A 128 -0.61 -6.23 -6.18
CA ALA A 128 -0.43 -6.98 -7.41
C ALA A 128 0.11 -6.04 -8.50
N PRO A 129 1.10 -6.45 -9.32
CA PRO A 129 1.63 -5.63 -10.40
C PRO A 129 0.48 -5.08 -11.25
N ARG A 130 0.60 -3.82 -11.70
CA ARG A 130 -0.31 -3.35 -12.75
C ARG A 130 -0.08 -4.26 -13.94
N GLY A 131 -1.15 -4.86 -14.47
CA GLY A 131 -1.05 -5.68 -15.67
C GLY A 131 -0.26 -4.89 -16.69
N SER A 132 0.82 -5.46 -17.21
CA SER A 132 1.53 -4.90 -18.35
C SER A 132 0.48 -4.63 -19.42
N ASP A 133 0.39 -3.41 -19.93
CA ASP A 133 -0.16 -3.21 -21.26
C ASP A 133 0.61 -4.17 -22.17
N GLN A 134 -0.03 -5.29 -22.55
CA GLN A 134 0.53 -6.25 -23.49
C GLN A 134 0.44 -5.64 -24.87
N ASP A 135 1.31 -4.67 -25.16
CA ASP A 135 1.60 -4.22 -26.50
C ASP A 135 2.86 -4.92 -27.00
N GLY A 136 2.69 -5.74 -28.04
CA GLY A 136 3.76 -6.20 -28.94
C GLY A 136 4.31 -7.59 -28.65
N GLU A 137 3.68 -8.62 -29.21
CA GLU A 137 4.30 -9.53 -30.19
C GLU A 137 3.24 -10.53 -30.70
N GLN A 138 2.38 -10.11 -31.64
CA GLN A 138 1.81 -11.06 -32.59
C GLN A 138 2.76 -11.09 -33.79
N ASP A 139 3.79 -11.92 -33.69
CA ASP A 139 4.52 -12.38 -34.87
C ASP A 139 4.60 -13.91 -34.81
N ALA A 140 3.66 -14.56 -35.49
CA ALA A 140 3.77 -15.91 -36.05
C ALA A 140 2.44 -16.35 -36.69
N SER A 141 2.24 -16.00 -37.95
CA SER A 141 1.85 -16.97 -38.99
C SER A 141 1.68 -16.26 -40.33
N ALA A 142 2.81 -15.97 -40.97
CA ALA A 142 2.85 -16.04 -42.42
C ALA A 142 2.55 -17.49 -42.82
N HIS A 143 1.28 -17.77 -43.15
CA HIS A 143 0.95 -18.93 -43.95
C HIS A 143 1.45 -18.67 -45.38
N ASP A 144 2.63 -19.18 -45.67
CA ASP A 144 3.11 -19.37 -47.04
C ASP A 144 3.54 -20.84 -47.16
N GLU A 145 2.64 -21.68 -47.66
CA GLU A 145 2.97 -23.03 -48.10
C GLU A 145 2.81 -23.07 -49.62
N PRO A 146 3.88 -23.29 -50.40
CA PRO A 146 3.75 -23.79 -51.75
C PRO A 146 3.85 -25.32 -51.78
N GLU A 147 2.98 -25.86 -52.63
CA GLU A 147 2.76 -27.25 -53.03
C GLU A 147 4.02 -28.13 -53.16
N LEU A 148 3.94 -29.36 -52.63
CA LEU A 148 4.73 -30.48 -53.14
C LEU A 148 3.81 -31.53 -53.77
N GLN A 149 3.81 -31.49 -55.09
CA GLN A 149 3.29 -32.46 -56.03
C GLN A 149 4.14 -33.75 -55.94
N TYR A 150 3.53 -34.89 -55.63
CA TYR A 150 4.11 -36.20 -55.95
C TYR A 150 3.18 -36.92 -56.92
N ALA A 151 3.67 -37.06 -58.16
CA ALA A 151 3.16 -37.94 -59.19
C ALA A 151 4.10 -39.15 -59.36
N ALA A 152 3.57 -40.16 -60.05
CA ALA A 152 4.08 -41.51 -60.39
C ALA A 152 3.80 -42.57 -59.32
N GLU A 153 2.80 -43.44 -59.45
CA GLU A 153 2.49 -44.48 -60.48
C GLU A 153 3.46 -45.69 -60.46
N ASP A 154 2.84 -46.86 -60.65
CA ASP A 154 3.36 -48.24 -60.74
C ASP A 154 4.56 -48.45 -61.67
#